data_AF-A0A9E4KBX9-F1
#
_entry.id   AF-A0A9E4KBX9-F1
#
_cell.length_a   1.000
_cell.length_b   1.000
_cell.length_c   1.000
_cell.angle_alpha   90.00
_cell.angle_beta   90.00
_cell.angle_gamma   90.00
#
_symmetry.space_group_name_H-M   'P 1'
#
loop_
_entity.id
_entity.type
_entity.pdbx_description
1 polymer ?
#
loop_
_entity_poly.entity_id
_entity_poly.type
_entity_poly.pdbx_seq_one_letter_code
_entity_poly.pdbx_strand_id
1 'polypeptide(L)'
;MENKLYEIKNRWTGEVIFSLECGSLKLAVEAALEKRVNLDDAYLRGADLRGADLGGADLGGADLRDAYLRGAYLGGADLGGADLGGADLGGAYLGDADLGGADLGGADLGGADLRDAYLRGAYLGGAKIADDITINKNPIQLIGPSYFVIIFDEHMTIGCEFHSLADWFDFDDKRIIEMDGKEAMTFWKQWKEPLKAICIADERYSESQEKAA
;
A
#
# COMPACT_ATOMS: atom_id res chain seq x y z
N MET A 1 -11.46 -11.64 -27.84
CA MET A 1 -10.40 -12.52 -27.31
C MET A 1 -10.95 -13.93 -27.32
N GLU A 2 -10.13 -14.92 -27.68
CA GLU A 2 -10.53 -16.32 -27.70
C GLU A 2 -10.49 -16.88 -26.27
N ASN A 3 -11.54 -17.61 -25.87
CA ASN A 3 -11.58 -18.22 -24.55
C ASN A 3 -10.58 -19.37 -24.49
N LYS A 4 -9.88 -19.48 -23.36
CA LYS A 4 -9.07 -20.66 -23.04
C LYS A 4 -9.21 -21.00 -21.57
N LEU A 5 -8.79 -22.20 -21.21
CA LEU A 5 -8.71 -22.60 -19.82
C LEU A 5 -7.61 -21.81 -19.12
N TYR A 6 -7.98 -21.07 -18.07
CA TYR A 6 -7.06 -20.47 -17.12
C TYR A 6 -7.11 -21.27 -15.82
N GLU A 7 -5.93 -21.56 -15.26
CA GLU A 7 -5.76 -22.25 -13.99
C GLU A 7 -5.03 -21.33 -13.02
N ILE A 8 -5.62 -21.08 -11.85
CA ILE A 8 -4.96 -20.45 -10.72
C ILE A 8 -4.41 -21.58 -9.85
N LYS A 9 -3.12 -21.56 -9.58
CA LYS A 9 -2.41 -22.66 -8.89
C LYS A 9 -1.84 -22.20 -7.57
N ASN A 10 -1.69 -23.12 -6.64
CA ASN A 10 -0.91 -22.88 -5.43
C ASN A 10 0.58 -22.80 -5.79
N ARG A 11 1.28 -21.78 -5.29
CA ARG A 11 2.69 -21.48 -5.60
C ARG A 11 3.67 -22.52 -5.07
N TRP A 12 3.28 -23.29 -4.05
CA TRP A 12 4.13 -24.30 -3.40
C TRP A 12 3.88 -25.70 -3.94
N THR A 13 2.61 -26.08 -4.10
CA THR A 13 2.22 -27.45 -4.50
C THR A 13 2.01 -27.60 -6.01
N GLY A 14 1.70 -26.51 -6.71
CA GLY A 14 1.31 -26.52 -8.12
C GLY A 14 -0.12 -27.04 -8.36
N GLU A 15 -0.86 -27.36 -7.31
CA GLU A 15 -2.26 -27.81 -7.40
C GLU A 15 -3.16 -26.68 -7.91
N VAL A 16 -4.16 -27.04 -8.72
CA VAL A 16 -5.15 -26.08 -9.24
C VAL A 16 -6.13 -25.72 -8.13
N ILE A 17 -6.09 -24.45 -7.71
CA ILE A 17 -7.03 -23.85 -6.76
C ILE A 17 -8.36 -23.59 -7.46
N PHE A 18 -8.29 -23.02 -8.66
CA PHE A 18 -9.45 -22.67 -9.47
C PHE A 18 -9.14 -22.76 -10.96
N SER A 19 -10.14 -23.09 -11.76
CA SER A 19 -10.01 -23.01 -13.21
C SER A 19 -11.30 -22.53 -13.86
N LEU A 20 -11.14 -21.80 -14.97
CA LEU A 20 -12.26 -21.28 -15.74
C LEU A 20 -11.85 -21.10 -17.21
N GLU A 21 -12.72 -21.54 -18.12
CA GLU A 21 -12.62 -21.13 -19.52
C GLU A 21 -13.15 -19.70 -19.68
N CYS A 22 -12.25 -18.76 -19.96
CA CYS A 22 -12.59 -17.35 -20.10
C CYS A 22 -11.56 -16.62 -20.97
N GLY A 23 -11.76 -15.32 -21.17
CA GLY A 23 -10.92 -14.51 -22.07
C GLY A 23 -9.63 -13.96 -21.46
N SER A 24 -9.43 -14.05 -20.14
CA SER A 24 -8.23 -13.54 -19.46
C SER A 24 -8.04 -14.14 -18.06
N LEU A 25 -6.80 -14.09 -17.54
CA LEU A 25 -6.52 -14.48 -16.15
C LEU A 25 -7.25 -13.58 -15.15
N LYS A 26 -7.35 -12.27 -15.43
CA LYS A 26 -8.14 -11.32 -14.63
C LYS A 26 -9.57 -11.82 -14.41
N LEU A 27 -10.26 -12.19 -15.49
CA LEU A 27 -11.63 -12.71 -15.41
C LEU A 27 -11.69 -14.02 -14.62
N ALA A 28 -10.68 -14.89 -14.72
CA ALA A 28 -10.63 -16.10 -13.90
C ALA A 28 -10.47 -15.80 -12.41
N VAL A 29 -9.64 -14.81 -12.06
CA VAL A 29 -9.41 -14.35 -10.68
C VAL A 29 -10.68 -13.71 -10.12
N GLU A 30 -11.27 -12.75 -10.83
CA GLU A 30 -12.54 -12.10 -10.42
C GLU A 30 -13.67 -13.13 -10.24
N ALA A 31 -13.79 -14.10 -11.16
CA ALA A 31 -14.78 -15.17 -11.02
C ALA A 31 -14.49 -16.14 -9.86
N ALA A 32 -13.22 -16.33 -9.48
CA ALA A 32 -12.85 -17.10 -8.30
C ALA A 32 -13.31 -16.36 -7.03
N LEU A 33 -13.11 -15.04 -6.98
CA LEU A 33 -13.51 -14.19 -5.85
C LEU A 33 -15.03 -14.08 -5.71
N GLU A 34 -15.77 -13.97 -6.82
CA GLU A 34 -17.25 -14.04 -6.81
C GLU A 34 -17.76 -15.34 -6.19
N LYS A 35 -17.00 -16.42 -6.36
CA LYS A 35 -17.28 -17.74 -5.78
C LYS A 35 -16.68 -17.94 -4.38
N ARG A 36 -16.05 -16.91 -3.81
CA ARG A 36 -15.37 -16.93 -2.51
C ARG A 36 -14.33 -18.03 -2.43
N VAL A 37 -13.60 -18.25 -3.52
CA VAL A 37 -12.44 -19.13 -3.53
C VAL A 37 -11.34 -18.45 -2.74
N ASN A 38 -10.78 -19.15 -1.76
CA ASN A 38 -9.56 -18.71 -1.07
C ASN A 38 -8.38 -18.82 -2.06
N LEU A 39 -7.67 -17.70 -2.27
CA LEU A 39 -6.51 -17.59 -3.15
C LEU A 39 -5.21 -17.42 -2.36
N ASP A 40 -5.17 -17.89 -1.12
CA ASP A 40 -3.94 -17.96 -0.34
C ASP A 40 -2.92 -18.80 -1.10
N ASP A 41 -1.66 -18.36 -1.04
CA ASP A 41 -0.54 -18.95 -1.76
C ASP A 41 -0.76 -19.03 -3.29
N ALA A 42 -1.70 -18.28 -3.87
CA ALA A 42 -1.93 -18.33 -5.31
C ALA A 42 -0.70 -17.84 -6.09
N TYR A 43 -0.39 -18.52 -7.18
CA TYR A 43 0.65 -18.14 -8.13
C TYR A 43 0.07 -17.17 -9.16
N LEU A 44 0.29 -15.87 -8.95
CA LEU A 44 -0.20 -14.77 -9.77
C LEU A 44 0.95 -13.86 -10.25
N ARG A 45 2.18 -14.40 -10.29
CA ARG A 45 3.37 -13.69 -10.74
C ARG A 45 3.19 -13.15 -12.15
N GLY A 46 3.44 -11.86 -12.34
CA GLY A 46 3.31 -11.19 -13.64
C GLY A 46 1.88 -11.12 -14.17
N ALA A 47 0.87 -11.41 -13.34
CA ALA A 47 -0.52 -11.37 -13.75
C ALA A 47 -0.93 -9.94 -14.13
N ASP A 48 -1.67 -9.80 -15.24
CA ASP A 48 -2.32 -8.55 -15.59
C ASP A 48 -3.67 -8.46 -14.88
N LEU A 49 -3.70 -7.69 -13.78
CA LEU A 49 -4.84 -7.47 -12.89
C LEU A 49 -5.17 -5.97 -12.79
N ARG A 50 -4.84 -5.19 -13.82
CA ARG A 50 -5.08 -3.74 -13.85
C ARG A 50 -6.57 -3.46 -13.69
N GLY A 51 -6.90 -2.59 -12.72
CA GLY A 51 -8.29 -2.27 -12.37
C GLY A 51 -9.15 -3.47 -12.03
N ALA A 52 -8.58 -4.57 -11.52
CA ALA A 52 -9.36 -5.70 -11.03
C ALA A 52 -10.04 -5.36 -9.70
N ASP A 53 -11.22 -5.94 -9.47
CA ASP A 53 -11.86 -5.92 -8.17
C ASP A 53 -11.39 -7.13 -7.35
N LEU A 54 -10.52 -6.86 -6.39
CA LEU A 54 -9.91 -7.81 -5.45
C LEU A 54 -10.30 -7.44 -4.00
N GLY A 55 -11.40 -6.70 -3.82
CA GLY A 55 -11.84 -6.23 -2.51
C GLY A 55 -12.18 -7.38 -1.57
N GLY A 56 -11.58 -7.40 -0.38
CA GLY A 56 -11.77 -8.46 0.60
C GLY A 56 -11.29 -9.84 0.14
N ALA A 57 -10.41 -9.93 -0.85
CA ALA A 57 -9.86 -11.19 -1.32
C ALA A 57 -8.92 -11.83 -0.28
N ASP A 58 -8.99 -13.15 -0.14
CA ASP A 58 -8.02 -13.96 0.61
C ASP A 58 -6.81 -14.24 -0.31
N LEU A 59 -5.71 -13.50 -0.15
CA LEU A 59 -4.48 -13.58 -0.94
C LEU A 59 -3.23 -13.74 -0.03
N GLY A 60 -3.41 -14.30 1.17
CA GLY A 60 -2.34 -14.49 2.13
C GLY A 60 -1.22 -15.35 1.55
N GLY A 61 0.03 -14.89 1.60
CA GLY A 61 1.17 -15.60 1.04
C GLY A 61 1.20 -15.72 -0.49
N ALA A 62 0.28 -15.10 -1.23
CA ALA A 62 0.24 -15.18 -2.69
C ALA A 62 1.55 -14.67 -3.35
N ASP A 63 1.90 -15.24 -4.51
CA ASP A 63 3.00 -14.76 -5.36
C ASP A 63 2.44 -13.75 -6.37
N LEU A 64 2.58 -12.46 -6.07
CA LEU A 64 2.15 -11.33 -6.91
C LEU A 64 3.35 -10.56 -7.47
N ARG A 65 4.54 -11.16 -7.47
CA ARG A 65 5.75 -10.50 -8.00
C ARG A 65 5.53 -10.05 -9.43
N ASP A 66 6.05 -8.87 -9.76
CA ASP A 66 5.95 -8.28 -11.11
C ASP A 66 4.50 -8.16 -11.64
N ALA A 67 3.47 -8.30 -10.80
CA ALA A 67 2.07 -8.23 -11.23
C ALA A 67 1.67 -6.79 -11.58
N TYR A 68 0.78 -6.65 -12.57
CA TYR A 68 0.23 -5.35 -12.97
C TYR A 68 -1.09 -5.12 -12.24
N LEU A 69 -1.07 -4.33 -11.17
CA LEU A 69 -2.21 -4.04 -10.29
C LEU A 69 -2.61 -2.55 -10.34
N ARG A 70 -2.12 -1.78 -11.31
CA ARG A 70 -2.42 -0.36 -11.46
C ARG A 70 -3.94 -0.11 -11.43
N GLY A 71 -4.38 0.73 -10.50
CA GLY A 71 -5.78 1.07 -10.27
C GLY A 71 -6.68 -0.08 -9.77
N ALA A 72 -6.12 -1.22 -9.34
CA ALA A 72 -6.91 -2.31 -8.77
C ALA A 72 -7.53 -1.92 -7.42
N TYR A 73 -8.69 -2.49 -7.13
CA TYR A 73 -9.34 -2.35 -5.83
C TYR A 73 -8.97 -3.54 -4.95
N LEU A 74 -8.15 -3.30 -3.91
CA LEU A 74 -7.67 -4.28 -2.92
C LEU A 74 -8.18 -3.93 -1.52
N GLY A 75 -9.25 -3.14 -1.43
CA GLY A 75 -9.76 -2.65 -0.15
C GLY A 75 -10.18 -3.79 0.76
N GLY A 76 -9.61 -3.83 1.97
CA GLY A 76 -9.86 -4.88 2.96
C GLY A 76 -9.36 -6.29 2.58
N ALA A 77 -8.54 -6.43 1.53
CA ALA A 77 -7.97 -7.72 1.14
C ALA A 77 -6.95 -8.22 2.18
N ASP A 78 -6.85 -9.54 2.36
CA ASP A 78 -5.77 -10.18 3.11
C ASP A 78 -4.60 -10.45 2.17
N LEU A 79 -3.50 -9.71 2.34
CA LEU A 79 -2.22 -9.86 1.65
C LEU A 79 -1.11 -10.21 2.66
N GLY A 80 -1.46 -10.76 3.83
CA GLY A 80 -0.52 -11.10 4.88
C GLY A 80 0.57 -12.03 4.35
N GLY A 81 1.83 -11.61 4.44
CA GLY A 81 2.99 -12.37 3.93
C GLY A 81 3.02 -12.57 2.41
N ALA A 82 2.17 -11.90 1.63
CA ALA A 82 2.21 -11.96 0.17
C ALA A 82 3.52 -11.37 -0.39
N ASP A 83 3.93 -11.86 -1.55
CA ASP A 83 5.13 -11.42 -2.26
C ASP A 83 4.71 -10.53 -3.45
N LEU A 84 4.78 -9.21 -3.25
CA LEU A 84 4.45 -8.14 -4.20
C LEU A 84 5.71 -7.48 -4.80
N GLY A 85 6.87 -8.15 -4.71
CA GLY A 85 8.14 -7.60 -5.19
C GLY A 85 8.06 -7.15 -6.66
N GLY A 86 8.36 -5.87 -6.92
CA GLY A 86 8.31 -5.28 -8.26
C GLY A 86 6.91 -5.10 -8.87
N ALA A 87 5.83 -5.32 -8.11
CA ALA A 87 4.46 -5.14 -8.62
C ALA A 87 4.17 -3.66 -8.94
N ASP A 88 3.33 -3.42 -9.95
CA ASP A 88 2.80 -2.09 -10.29
C ASP A 88 1.46 -1.88 -9.56
N LEU A 89 1.48 -1.21 -8.41
CA LEU A 89 0.33 -0.84 -7.59
C LEU A 89 -0.08 0.62 -7.79
N GLY A 90 0.37 1.28 -8.86
CA GLY A 90 0.10 2.71 -9.07
C GLY A 90 -1.41 3.02 -9.02
N GLY A 91 -1.82 3.96 -8.17
CA GLY A 91 -3.23 4.32 -7.99
C GLY A 91 -4.14 3.19 -7.47
N ALA A 92 -3.61 2.07 -7.00
CA ALA A 92 -4.41 0.99 -6.42
C ALA A 92 -5.03 1.43 -5.09
N TYR A 93 -6.21 0.89 -4.77
CA TYR A 93 -6.88 1.13 -3.51
C TYR A 93 -6.57 0.00 -2.52
N LEU A 94 -5.73 0.26 -1.52
CA LEU A 94 -5.33 -0.70 -0.48
C LEU A 94 -5.93 -0.34 0.88
N GLY A 95 -6.99 0.47 0.90
CA GLY A 95 -7.62 0.90 2.14
C GLY A 95 -8.07 -0.29 2.99
N ASP A 96 -7.77 -0.29 4.29
CA ASP A 96 -8.05 -1.41 5.23
C ASP A 96 -7.40 -2.77 4.88
N ALA A 97 -6.53 -2.86 3.87
CA ALA A 97 -5.90 -4.14 3.49
C ALA A 97 -4.89 -4.61 4.54
N ASP A 98 -4.80 -5.92 4.77
CA ASP A 98 -3.77 -6.52 5.62
C ASP A 98 -2.51 -6.81 4.79
N LEU A 99 -1.45 -6.03 4.96
CA LEU A 99 -0.14 -6.23 4.32
C LEU A 99 0.90 -6.71 5.35
N GLY A 100 0.46 -7.26 6.49
CA GLY A 100 1.34 -7.69 7.57
C GLY A 100 2.40 -8.69 7.08
N GLY A 101 3.67 -8.32 7.19
CA GLY A 101 4.77 -9.16 6.73
C GLY A 101 4.91 -9.34 5.21
N ALA A 102 4.13 -8.63 4.39
CA ALA A 102 4.22 -8.69 2.93
C ALA A 102 5.54 -8.11 2.42
N ASP A 103 6.02 -8.61 1.28
CA ASP A 103 7.19 -8.07 0.58
C ASP A 103 6.74 -7.17 -0.58
N LEU A 104 6.89 -5.85 -0.44
CA LEU A 104 6.65 -4.86 -1.49
C LEU A 104 7.96 -4.31 -2.07
N GLY A 105 9.06 -5.04 -1.95
CA GLY A 105 10.37 -4.59 -2.39
C GLY A 105 10.38 -4.18 -3.86
N GLY A 106 10.75 -2.93 -4.15
CA GLY A 106 10.77 -2.41 -5.52
C GLY A 106 9.41 -2.18 -6.18
N ALA A 107 8.28 -2.35 -5.47
CA ALA A 107 6.95 -2.11 -6.01
C ALA A 107 6.71 -0.62 -6.32
N ASP A 108 5.84 -0.33 -7.30
CA ASP A 108 5.37 1.03 -7.60
C ASP A 108 4.05 1.29 -6.88
N LEU A 109 4.08 2.07 -5.79
CA LEU A 109 2.94 2.53 -5.00
C LEU A 109 2.54 3.97 -5.38
N GLY A 110 2.98 4.50 -6.52
CA GLY A 110 2.70 5.87 -6.95
C GLY A 110 1.20 6.18 -6.95
N GLY A 111 0.76 7.05 -6.02
CA GLY A 111 -0.65 7.41 -5.86
C GLY A 111 -1.55 6.29 -5.31
N ALA A 112 -0.99 5.19 -4.82
CA ALA A 112 -1.75 4.14 -4.15
C ALA A 112 -2.33 4.67 -2.83
N ASP A 113 -3.54 4.22 -2.51
CA ASP A 113 -4.23 4.59 -1.28
C ASP A 113 -3.99 3.53 -0.20
N LEU A 114 -3.11 3.84 0.75
CA LEU A 114 -2.73 2.98 1.87
C LEU A 114 -3.46 3.35 3.17
N ARG A 115 -4.52 4.17 3.13
CA ARG A 115 -5.23 4.60 4.34
C ARG A 115 -5.75 3.39 5.11
N ASP A 116 -5.43 3.33 6.40
CA ASP A 116 -5.83 2.22 7.29
C ASP A 116 -5.30 0.83 6.91
N ALA A 117 -4.42 0.73 5.90
CA ALA A 117 -3.74 -0.52 5.56
C ALA A 117 -2.82 -0.96 6.70
N TYR A 118 -2.81 -2.25 7.04
CA TYR A 118 -1.94 -2.77 8.10
C TYR A 118 -0.57 -3.17 7.53
N LEU A 119 0.48 -2.41 7.84
CA LEU A 119 1.83 -2.59 7.25
C LEU A 119 2.84 -3.19 8.25
N ARG A 120 2.37 -3.75 9.37
CA ARG A 120 3.30 -4.21 10.42
C ARG A 120 4.20 -5.31 9.89
N GLY A 121 5.50 -5.04 9.88
CA GLY A 121 6.51 -6.00 9.40
C GLY A 121 6.58 -6.13 7.88
N ALA A 122 5.81 -5.35 7.12
CA ALA A 122 5.94 -5.31 5.67
C ALA A 122 7.32 -4.76 5.27
N TYR A 123 7.89 -5.29 4.19
CA TYR A 123 9.13 -4.82 3.61
C TYR A 123 8.84 -3.91 2.42
N LEU A 124 9.23 -2.64 2.49
CA LEU A 124 9.03 -1.65 1.41
C LEU A 124 10.36 -1.15 0.81
N GLY A 125 11.47 -1.85 1.06
CA GLY A 125 12.78 -1.42 0.56
C GLY A 125 12.80 -1.31 -0.96
N GLY A 126 13.14 -0.14 -1.48
CA GLY A 126 13.15 0.16 -2.91
C GLY A 126 11.78 0.44 -3.53
N ALA A 127 10.69 0.36 -2.77
CA ALA A 127 9.36 0.70 -3.27
C ALA A 127 9.26 2.20 -3.59
N LYS A 128 8.51 2.56 -4.63
CA LYS A 128 8.31 3.94 -5.07
C LYS A 128 6.96 4.44 -4.61
N ILE A 129 6.89 5.57 -3.93
CA ILE A 129 5.61 6.17 -3.47
C ILE A 129 5.20 7.39 -4.31
N ALA A 130 6.13 7.93 -5.09
CA ALA A 130 5.92 8.89 -6.17
C ALA A 130 7.06 8.76 -7.19
N ASP A 131 6.93 9.40 -8.35
CA ASP A 131 7.88 9.28 -9.49
C ASP A 131 9.36 9.38 -9.08
N ASP A 132 9.68 10.28 -8.14
CA ASP A 132 11.04 10.56 -7.68
C ASP A 132 11.31 10.14 -6.21
N ILE A 133 10.39 9.42 -5.57
CA ILE A 133 10.51 9.08 -4.13
C ILE A 133 10.54 7.57 -3.97
N THR A 134 11.71 7.07 -3.57
CA THR A 134 11.96 5.65 -3.27
C THR A 134 12.20 5.47 -1.78
N ILE A 135 11.59 4.44 -1.19
CA ILE A 135 11.73 4.08 0.22
C ILE A 135 13.04 3.31 0.44
N ASN A 136 13.80 3.72 1.44
CA ASN A 136 15.09 3.13 1.81
C ASN A 136 15.07 2.56 3.23
N LYS A 137 14.23 3.09 4.11
CA LYS A 137 13.97 2.57 5.46
C LYS A 137 12.55 2.01 5.55
N ASN A 138 12.37 0.96 6.34
CA ASN A 138 11.03 0.45 6.65
C ASN A 138 10.15 1.59 7.22
N PRO A 139 8.89 1.72 6.81
CA PRO A 139 8.03 2.79 7.26
C PRO A 139 7.66 2.64 8.74
N ILE A 140 7.45 3.78 9.42
CA ILE A 140 6.85 3.81 10.76
C ILE A 140 5.36 4.05 10.59
N GLN A 141 4.55 3.15 11.14
CA GLN A 141 3.09 3.26 11.14
C GLN A 141 2.59 3.57 12.54
N LEU A 142 1.79 4.64 12.67
CA LEU A 142 1.14 5.01 13.92
C LEU A 142 -0.36 4.74 13.79
N ILE A 143 -0.80 3.69 14.49
CA ILE A 143 -2.19 3.28 14.58
C ILE A 143 -2.77 3.85 15.88
N GLY A 144 -3.94 4.49 15.82
CA GLY A 144 -4.64 4.98 17.00
C GLY A 144 -4.91 6.48 17.09
N PRO A 145 -4.11 7.38 16.48
CA PRO A 145 -4.57 8.76 16.30
C PRO A 145 -5.80 8.83 15.38
N SER A 146 -6.57 9.93 15.44
CA SER A 146 -7.76 10.13 14.58
C SER A 146 -7.45 10.13 13.09
N TYR A 147 -6.20 10.43 12.73
CA TYR A 147 -5.67 10.25 11.39
C TYR A 147 -4.63 9.15 11.39
N PHE A 148 -4.70 8.30 10.38
CA PHE A 148 -3.68 7.32 10.11
C PHE A 148 -2.41 8.02 9.60
N VAL A 149 -1.28 7.69 10.21
CA VAL A 149 0.02 8.29 9.89
C VAL A 149 1.00 7.20 9.46
N ILE A 150 1.58 7.36 8.27
CA ILE A 150 2.74 6.59 7.83
C ILE A 150 3.90 7.55 7.59
N ILE A 151 5.03 7.28 8.23
CA ILE A 151 6.28 7.99 8.02
C ILE A 151 7.17 7.11 7.15
N PHE A 152 7.41 7.57 5.93
CA PHE A 152 8.44 7.05 5.02
C PHE A 152 9.76 7.77 5.30
N ASP A 153 10.78 7.64 4.45
CA ASP A 153 12.12 8.23 4.68
C ASP A 153 12.06 9.70 5.12
N GLU A 154 11.95 10.65 4.19
CA GLU A 154 11.82 12.08 4.47
C GLU A 154 10.40 12.59 4.17
N HIS A 155 9.42 11.68 4.12
CA HIS A 155 8.03 11.97 3.73
C HIS A 155 7.06 11.34 4.71
N MET A 156 5.86 11.92 4.83
CA MET A 156 4.82 11.43 5.73
C MET A 156 3.44 11.59 5.11
N THR A 157 2.59 10.59 5.31
CA THR A 157 1.16 10.69 5.08
C THR A 157 0.42 10.96 6.38
N ILE A 158 -0.58 11.83 6.31
CA ILE A 158 -1.58 12.02 7.38
C ILE A 158 -2.94 12.05 6.69
N GLY A 159 -3.73 10.99 6.86
CA GLY A 159 -4.94 10.81 6.07
C GLY A 159 -4.64 10.74 4.56
N CYS A 160 -5.29 11.58 3.76
CA CYS A 160 -5.09 11.64 2.30
C CYS A 160 -3.91 12.53 1.87
N GLU A 161 -3.32 13.27 2.81
CA GLU A 161 -2.29 14.26 2.50
C GLU A 161 -0.91 13.61 2.54
N PHE A 162 -0.12 13.77 1.48
CA PHE A 162 1.25 13.29 1.35
C PHE A 162 2.19 14.45 1.08
N HIS A 163 3.12 14.72 2.01
CA HIS A 163 4.08 15.82 1.91
C HIS A 163 5.44 15.40 2.48
N SER A 164 6.47 16.18 2.17
CA SER A 164 7.77 16.02 2.83
C SER A 164 7.65 16.34 4.33
N LEU A 165 8.56 15.80 5.15
CA LEU A 165 8.61 16.12 6.57
C LEU A 165 8.88 17.62 6.81
N ALA A 166 9.71 18.23 5.97
CA ALA A 166 9.99 19.67 6.04
C ALA A 166 8.71 20.50 5.82
N ASP A 167 7.96 20.20 4.77
CA ASP A 167 6.70 20.89 4.48
C ASP A 167 5.69 20.72 5.63
N TRP A 168 5.51 19.48 6.11
CA TRP A 168 4.62 19.20 7.23
C TRP A 168 4.94 20.05 8.45
N PHE A 169 6.22 20.15 8.84
CA PHE A 169 6.61 20.90 10.02
C PHE A 169 6.63 22.42 9.82
N ASP A 170 6.66 22.91 8.58
CA ASP A 170 6.56 24.33 8.22
C ASP A 170 5.10 24.82 8.05
N PHE A 171 4.14 23.94 7.76
CA PHE A 171 2.75 24.33 7.57
C PHE A 171 2.17 25.17 8.71
N ASP A 172 1.52 26.27 8.33
CA ASP A 172 0.79 27.14 9.23
C ASP A 172 -0.62 26.59 9.56
N ASP A 173 -1.24 27.15 10.60
CA ASP A 173 -2.59 26.76 11.04
C ASP A 173 -3.63 26.90 9.90
N LYS A 174 -3.43 27.81 8.94
CA LYS A 174 -4.35 28.01 7.83
C LYS A 174 -4.26 26.87 6.83
N ARG A 175 -3.05 26.41 6.50
CA ARG A 175 -2.83 25.27 5.60
C ARG A 175 -3.41 24.00 6.19
N ILE A 176 -3.23 23.78 7.49
CA ILE A 176 -3.74 22.59 8.18
C ILE A 176 -5.28 22.59 8.24
N ILE A 177 -5.91 23.73 8.55
CA ILE A 177 -7.38 23.80 8.59
C ILE A 177 -8.02 23.66 7.21
N GLU A 178 -7.31 23.98 6.13
CA GLU A 178 -7.78 23.80 4.74
C GLU A 178 -7.83 22.32 4.33
N MET A 179 -7.08 21.43 4.99
CA MET A 179 -7.05 19.99 4.67
C MET A 179 -8.34 19.28 5.10
N ASP A 180 -8.73 19.42 6.37
CA ASP A 180 -9.91 18.75 6.93
C ASP A 180 -10.53 19.51 8.12
N GLY A 181 -10.47 20.84 8.06
CA GLY A 181 -11.13 21.71 9.01
C GLY A 181 -10.63 21.58 10.46
N LYS A 182 -11.57 21.62 11.40
CA LYS A 182 -11.27 21.66 12.84
C LYS A 182 -10.66 20.36 13.36
N GLU A 183 -10.94 19.23 12.71
CA GLU A 183 -10.45 17.91 13.12
C GLU A 183 -8.95 17.81 12.82
N ALA A 184 -8.52 18.17 11.61
CA ALA A 184 -7.10 18.29 11.25
C ALA A 184 -6.35 19.21 12.21
N MET A 185 -6.90 20.39 12.52
CA MET A 185 -6.29 21.32 13.47
C MET A 185 -6.16 20.75 14.89
N THR A 186 -7.17 20.03 15.35
CA THR A 186 -7.16 19.42 16.70
C THR A 186 -6.09 18.34 16.78
N PHE A 187 -6.07 17.45 15.78
CA PHE A 187 -5.06 16.42 15.65
C PHE A 187 -3.65 17.02 15.58
N TRP A 188 -3.44 18.00 14.70
CA TRP A 188 -2.10 18.56 14.45
C TRP A 188 -1.52 19.24 15.69
N LYS A 189 -2.33 20.00 16.43
CA LYS A 189 -1.91 20.61 17.70
C LYS A 189 -1.46 19.58 18.75
N GLN A 190 -2.06 18.40 18.73
CA GLN A 190 -1.71 17.32 19.65
C GLN A 190 -0.48 16.53 19.18
N TRP A 191 -0.33 16.32 17.88
CA TRP A 191 0.61 15.34 17.33
C TRP A 191 1.84 15.93 16.64
N LYS A 192 1.87 17.23 16.30
CA LYS A 192 3.02 17.87 15.61
C LYS A 192 4.35 17.58 16.33
N GLU A 193 4.45 17.93 17.61
CA GLU A 193 5.70 17.74 18.38
C GLU A 193 6.05 16.26 18.61
N PRO A 194 5.10 15.37 18.99
CA PRO A 194 5.37 13.93 19.03
C PRO A 194 5.87 13.35 17.70
N LEU A 195 5.25 13.71 16.57
CA LEU A 195 5.64 13.24 15.24
C LEU A 195 7.04 13.74 14.88
N LYS A 196 7.35 15.02 15.15
CA LYS A 196 8.68 15.60 14.96
C LYS A 196 9.74 14.86 15.78
N ALA A 197 9.45 14.59 17.06
CA ALA A 197 10.36 13.84 17.93
C ALA A 197 10.62 12.41 17.43
N ILE A 198 9.58 11.71 16.93
CA ILE A 198 9.73 10.37 16.32
C ILE A 198 10.64 10.44 15.09
N CYS A 199 10.42 11.41 14.21
CA CYS A 199 11.21 11.57 12.99
C CYS A 199 12.69 11.88 13.29
N ILE A 200 12.95 12.72 14.29
CA ILE A 200 14.33 13.04 14.72
C ILE A 200 14.99 11.80 15.34
N ALA A 201 14.27 11.06 16.19
CA ALA A 201 14.80 9.87 16.86
C ALA A 201 15.16 8.73 15.89
N ASP A 202 14.43 8.59 14.78
CA ASP A 202 14.70 7.60 13.73
C ASP A 202 15.61 8.11 12.60
N GLU A 203 16.20 9.30 12.78
CA GLU A 203 17.10 9.94 11.81
C GLU A 203 16.45 10.13 10.43
N ARG A 204 15.18 10.54 10.42
CA ARG A 204 14.39 10.89 9.22
C ARG A 204 14.26 12.40 9.01
N TYR A 205 14.49 13.17 10.07
CA TYR A 205 14.38 14.62 10.03
C TYR A 205 15.50 15.27 10.84
N SER A 206 16.02 16.40 10.35
CA SER A 206 16.99 17.23 11.08
C SER A 206 16.52 18.68 11.16
N GLU A 207 16.61 19.30 12.33
CA GLU A 207 16.30 20.73 12.52
C GLU A 207 17.24 21.66 11.72
N SER A 208 18.37 21.16 11.20
CA SER A 208 19.22 21.92 10.28
C SER A 208 18.61 22.13 8.89
N GLN A 209 17.59 21.33 8.52
CA GLN A 209 16.86 21.43 7.25
C GLN A 209 15.84 22.59 7.24
N GLU A 210 15.50 23.18 8.39
CA GLU A 210 14.58 24.34 8.51
C GLU A 210 15.15 25.66 7.91
N LYS A 211 16.45 25.72 7.61
CA LYS A 211 17.13 26.99 7.21
C LYS A 211 17.57 27.07 5.75
N ALA A 212 17.10 26.15 4.89
CA ALA A 212 17.53 26.09 3.49
C ALA A 212 16.41 26.33 2.44
N ALA A 213 15.22 26.79 2.86
CA ALA A 213 14.14 27.20 1.96
C ALA A 213 13.98 28.73 1.94
#